data_AF-A0A7X6CQU3-F1
#
_entry.id   AF-A0A7X6CQU3-F1
#
_cell.length_a   1.000
_cell.length_b   1.000
_cell.length_c   1.000
_cell.angle_alpha   90.00
_cell.angle_beta   90.00
_cell.angle_gamma   90.00
#
_symmetry.space_group_name_H-M   'P 1'
#
loop_
_entity.id
_entity.type
_entity.pdbx_description
1 polymer ?
#
loop_
_entity_poly.entity_id
_entity_poly.type
_entity_poly.pdbx_seq_one_letter_code
_entity_poly.pdbx_strand_id
1 'polypeptide(L)'
;MPKPIECKVQVKSTDLKKKGEDIKLSNLESLVKTQMPVFFCFIEFDGTNDPQAAYLVHVGKEVIERTLKRIRKLYSQGEGDRLNKHTMIIKYTDSDRLEQTTGENLKRTIEKYIPNTLEEYIAEKNRLLATLGFENGKGQITVQISGNDPVGDLIDLSLGIREEVYIDKSIGHHKRFEILSENPLLSCEGAILNIKVKPEPVILKFKDRKFSSGIILKAQLYRPHFNQLLPEKYLKLRIESTILELIIDPFNVNSKVKYSFDIREKQRNCLSEIKNNLKNTYFSEECTSFCSFRNQRRS
;
A
#
# COMPACT_ATOMS: atom_id res chain seq x y z
N MET A 1 18.41 -38.41 -1.21
CA MET A 1 17.09 -38.85 -0.71
C MET A 1 16.32 -37.61 -0.29
N PRO A 2 15.00 -37.51 -0.53
CA PRO A 2 14.20 -36.41 0.01
C PRO A 2 14.28 -36.44 1.54
N LYS A 3 14.26 -35.28 2.20
CA LYS A 3 14.29 -35.24 3.66
C LYS A 3 13.04 -35.93 4.23
N PRO A 4 13.18 -36.69 5.33
CA PRO A 4 12.02 -37.18 6.07
C PRO A 4 11.12 -36.02 6.49
N ILE A 5 9.81 -36.24 6.45
CA ILE A 5 8.84 -35.26 6.95
C ILE A 5 8.90 -35.28 8.48
N GLU A 6 9.35 -34.17 9.05
CA GLU A 6 9.27 -33.91 10.48
C GLU A 6 8.14 -32.91 10.75
N CYS A 7 7.33 -33.16 11.78
CA CYS A 7 6.26 -32.27 12.19
C CYS A 7 6.11 -32.22 13.70
N LYS A 8 5.47 -31.15 14.19
CA LYS A 8 5.14 -30.98 15.60
C LYS A 8 3.65 -31.13 15.81
N VAL A 9 3.24 -32.03 16.70
CA VAL A 9 1.83 -32.25 17.03
C VAL A 9 1.61 -31.91 18.50
N GLN A 10 0.66 -31.03 18.77
CA GLN A 10 0.17 -30.80 20.13
C GLN A 10 -1.12 -31.62 20.35
N VAL A 11 -1.03 -32.62 21.21
CA VAL A 11 -2.15 -33.51 21.54
C VAL A 11 -2.96 -32.93 22.69
N LYS A 12 -4.28 -32.95 22.54
CA LYS A 12 -5.26 -32.58 23.57
C LYS A 12 -6.39 -33.61 23.56
N SER A 13 -6.73 -34.12 24.73
CA SER A 13 -7.83 -35.06 24.90
C SER A 13 -8.94 -34.46 25.74
N THR A 14 -10.17 -34.93 25.51
CA THR A 14 -11.33 -34.59 26.34
C THR A 14 -12.35 -35.72 26.33
N ASP A 15 -13.03 -35.91 27.46
CA ASP A 15 -14.15 -36.86 27.54
C ASP A 15 -15.45 -36.28 26.97
N LEU A 16 -15.49 -34.96 26.73
CA LEU A 16 -16.67 -34.26 26.22
C LEU A 16 -16.51 -34.00 24.72
N LYS A 17 -17.63 -33.98 23.99
CA LYS A 17 -17.67 -33.49 22.60
C LYS A 17 -17.52 -31.98 22.59
N LYS A 18 -16.30 -31.49 22.42
CA LYS A 18 -15.99 -30.06 22.31
C LYS A 18 -15.87 -29.69 20.83
N LYS A 19 -15.94 -28.40 20.51
CA LYS A 19 -15.72 -27.90 19.13
C LYS A 19 -14.50 -26.98 19.01
N GLY A 20 -13.65 -27.03 20.01
CA GLY A 20 -12.45 -26.22 20.11
C GLY A 20 -11.96 -26.07 21.53
N GLU A 21 -10.75 -25.54 21.64
CA GLU A 21 -10.07 -25.33 22.91
C GLU A 21 -9.37 -23.97 22.91
N ASP A 22 -9.38 -23.29 24.05
CA ASP A 22 -8.60 -22.08 24.27
C ASP A 22 -7.10 -22.39 24.38
N ILE A 23 -6.33 -21.81 23.47
CA ILE A 23 -4.86 -21.90 23.48
C ILE A 23 -4.28 -20.53 23.81
N LYS A 24 -3.31 -20.49 24.73
CA LYS A 24 -2.57 -19.26 25.06
C LYS A 24 -1.90 -18.69 23.81
N LEU A 25 -2.00 -17.38 23.61
CA LEU A 25 -1.43 -16.72 22.43
C LEU A 25 0.09 -16.81 22.38
N SER A 26 0.79 -16.83 23.52
CA SER A 26 2.23 -17.07 23.56
C SER A 26 2.62 -18.43 22.98
N ASN A 27 1.81 -19.48 23.25
CA ASN A 27 2.03 -20.80 22.67
C ASN A 27 1.72 -20.79 21.16
N LEU A 28 0.60 -20.19 20.76
CA LEU A 28 0.23 -20.06 19.35
C LEU A 28 1.27 -19.30 18.54
N GLU A 29 1.85 -18.22 19.08
CA GLU A 29 2.93 -17.48 18.44
C GLU A 29 4.14 -18.38 18.16
N SER A 30 4.56 -19.17 19.15
CA SER A 30 5.66 -20.13 18.99
C SER A 30 5.36 -21.18 17.92
N LEU A 31 4.16 -21.74 17.91
CA LEU A 31 3.72 -22.74 16.92
C LEU A 31 3.62 -22.18 15.51
N VAL A 32 3.13 -20.94 15.36
CA VAL A 32 3.04 -20.24 14.07
C VAL A 32 4.43 -19.92 13.52
N LYS A 33 5.38 -19.49 14.37
CA LYS A 33 6.77 -19.16 13.97
C LYS A 33 7.65 -20.40 13.75
N THR A 34 7.22 -21.57 14.18
CA THR A 34 7.95 -22.83 13.96
C THR A 34 7.98 -23.15 12.45
N GLN A 35 9.16 -23.41 11.89
CA GLN A 35 9.31 -23.61 10.44
C GLN A 35 8.69 -24.92 9.94
N MET A 36 8.82 -26.00 10.72
CA MET A 36 8.21 -27.30 10.39
C MET A 36 6.67 -27.26 10.43
N PRO A 37 5.99 -28.21 9.74
CA PRO A 37 4.56 -28.44 9.86
C PRO A 37 4.14 -28.60 11.32
N VAL A 38 3.06 -27.92 11.71
CA VAL A 38 2.51 -27.98 13.05
C VAL A 38 1.03 -28.31 13.00
N PHE A 39 0.60 -29.17 13.92
CA PHE A 39 -0.78 -29.62 14.02
C PHE A 39 -1.27 -29.61 15.47
N PHE A 40 -2.56 -29.40 15.65
CA PHE A 40 -3.27 -29.77 16.86
C PHE A 40 -4.00 -31.09 16.61
N CYS A 41 -3.83 -32.06 17.51
CA CYS A 41 -4.58 -33.31 17.51
C CYS A 41 -5.54 -33.30 18.69
N PHE A 42 -6.84 -33.23 18.42
CA PHE A 42 -7.89 -33.30 19.44
C PHE A 42 -8.48 -34.71 19.45
N ILE A 43 -8.49 -35.36 20.61
CA ILE A 43 -9.00 -36.72 20.79
C ILE A 43 -10.20 -36.68 21.73
N GLU A 44 -11.32 -37.24 21.29
CA GLU A 44 -12.55 -37.33 22.06
C GLU A 44 -12.81 -38.78 22.46
N PHE A 45 -12.99 -39.01 23.76
CA PHE A 45 -13.19 -40.34 24.35
C PHE A 45 -14.66 -40.68 24.64
N ASP A 46 -15.54 -39.67 24.74
CA ASP A 46 -16.99 -39.85 24.96
C ASP A 46 -17.32 -40.79 26.14
N GLY A 47 -16.54 -40.71 27.22
CA GLY A 47 -16.70 -41.55 28.42
C GLY A 47 -16.18 -43.00 28.29
N THR A 48 -15.46 -43.32 27.23
CA THR A 48 -14.83 -44.64 27.00
C THR A 48 -13.30 -44.57 27.14
N ASN A 49 -12.63 -45.72 27.27
CA ASN A 49 -11.16 -45.76 27.32
C ASN A 49 -10.51 -45.70 25.92
N ASP A 50 -11.30 -45.86 24.87
CA ASP A 50 -10.85 -45.88 23.49
C ASP A 50 -11.22 -44.57 22.78
N PRO A 51 -10.33 -44.01 21.92
CA PRO A 51 -10.62 -42.77 21.20
C PRO A 51 -11.76 -42.97 20.20
N GLN A 52 -12.87 -42.25 20.40
CA GLN A 52 -14.07 -42.33 19.55
C GLN A 52 -13.98 -41.39 18.34
N ALA A 53 -13.29 -40.27 18.50
CA ALA A 53 -12.98 -39.37 17.40
C ALA A 53 -11.61 -38.73 17.60
N ALA A 54 -10.92 -38.47 16.50
CA ALA A 54 -9.72 -37.67 16.48
C ALA A 54 -9.81 -36.63 15.37
N TYR A 55 -9.37 -35.42 15.66
CA TYR A 55 -9.39 -34.28 14.74
C TYR A 55 -7.98 -33.72 14.61
N LEU A 56 -7.52 -33.52 13.38
CA LEU A 56 -6.20 -33.00 13.07
C LEU A 56 -6.32 -31.63 12.40
N VAL A 57 -6.06 -30.58 13.18
CA VAL A 57 -6.09 -29.19 12.70
C VAL A 57 -4.68 -28.75 12.32
N HIS A 58 -4.49 -28.40 11.05
CA HIS A 58 -3.24 -27.84 10.55
C HIS A 58 -3.06 -26.38 10.95
N VAL A 59 -1.88 -26.02 11.45
CA VAL A 59 -1.48 -24.61 11.68
C VAL A 59 -1.02 -24.00 10.35
N GLY A 60 -1.97 -23.90 9.42
CA GLY A 60 -1.78 -23.34 8.09
C GLY A 60 -2.14 -21.85 8.01
N LYS A 61 -2.33 -21.36 6.77
CA LYS A 61 -2.58 -19.95 6.46
C LYS A 61 -3.62 -19.29 7.36
N GLU A 62 -4.78 -19.92 7.54
CA GLU A 62 -5.89 -19.34 8.32
C GLU A 62 -5.53 -19.16 9.80
N VAL A 63 -4.96 -20.18 10.44
CA VAL A 63 -4.55 -20.12 11.84
C VAL A 63 -3.42 -19.11 12.03
N ILE A 64 -2.45 -19.07 11.10
CA ILE A 64 -1.36 -18.10 11.08
C ILE A 64 -1.92 -16.68 11.00
N GLU A 65 -2.80 -16.41 10.03
CA GLU A 65 -3.38 -15.08 9.81
C GLU A 65 -4.15 -14.60 11.04
N ARG A 66 -5.06 -15.43 11.57
CA ARG A 66 -5.85 -15.12 12.77
C ARG A 66 -4.97 -14.85 13.98
N THR A 67 -3.94 -15.66 14.19
CA THR A 67 -2.98 -15.51 15.30
C THR A 67 -2.21 -14.21 15.17
N LEU A 68 -1.59 -13.95 14.02
CA LEU A 68 -0.79 -12.74 13.79
C LEU A 68 -1.64 -11.47 13.89
N LYS A 69 -2.87 -11.49 13.39
CA LYS A 69 -3.81 -10.37 13.50
C LYS A 69 -4.20 -10.11 14.95
N ARG A 70 -4.47 -11.15 15.74
CA ARG A 70 -4.78 -11.02 17.17
C ARG A 70 -3.60 -10.47 17.96
N ILE A 71 -2.39 -11.00 17.73
CA ILE A 71 -1.15 -10.50 18.33
C ILE A 71 -0.96 -9.02 17.99
N ARG A 72 -1.12 -8.65 16.70
CA ARG A 72 -0.97 -7.26 16.26
C ARG A 72 -1.93 -6.30 16.96
N LYS A 73 -3.19 -6.71 17.20
CA LYS A 73 -4.15 -5.93 17.98
C LYS A 73 -3.68 -5.69 19.41
N LEU A 74 -3.18 -6.74 20.08
CA LEU A 74 -2.67 -6.63 21.46
C LEU A 74 -1.46 -5.70 21.55
N TYR A 75 -0.50 -5.81 20.63
CA TYR A 75 0.61 -4.85 20.55
C TYR A 75 0.11 -3.42 20.39
N SER A 76 -0.84 -3.16 19.50
CA SER A 76 -1.42 -1.82 19.32
C SER A 76 -2.17 -1.29 20.55
N GLN A 77 -2.53 -2.16 21.50
CA GLN A 77 -3.24 -1.83 22.73
C GLN A 77 -2.31 -1.73 23.95
N GLY A 78 -0.99 -1.85 23.77
CA GLY A 78 -0.02 -1.89 24.87
C GLY A 78 -0.02 -3.21 25.67
N GLU A 79 -0.64 -4.27 25.12
CA GLU A 79 -0.73 -5.60 25.74
C GLU A 79 0.19 -6.63 25.05
N GLY A 80 1.11 -6.17 24.19
CA GLY A 80 2.04 -7.01 23.43
C GLY A 80 2.92 -7.92 24.30
N ASP A 81 3.30 -7.47 25.50
CA ASP A 81 4.16 -8.23 26.41
C ASP A 81 3.39 -9.28 27.24
N ARG A 82 2.06 -9.33 27.10
CA ARG A 82 1.17 -10.15 27.94
C ARG A 82 0.47 -11.26 27.16
N LEU A 83 1.06 -11.73 26.05
CA LEU A 83 0.46 -12.80 25.22
C LEU A 83 0.14 -14.09 26.00
N ASN A 84 0.84 -14.35 27.11
CA ASN A 84 0.57 -15.50 27.99
C ASN A 84 -0.74 -15.38 28.80
N LYS A 85 -1.30 -14.17 28.92
CA LYS A 85 -2.56 -13.88 29.61
C LYS A 85 -3.78 -13.90 28.68
N HIS A 86 -3.57 -13.97 27.37
CA HIS A 86 -4.64 -14.00 26.38
C HIS A 86 -4.71 -15.36 25.69
N THR A 87 -5.91 -15.75 25.30
CA THR A 87 -6.15 -16.99 24.56
C THR A 87 -6.79 -16.71 23.21
N MET A 88 -6.72 -17.71 22.32
CA MET A 88 -7.51 -17.80 21.11
C MET A 88 -8.03 -19.23 20.97
N ILE A 89 -9.31 -19.36 20.65
CA ILE A 89 -9.94 -20.66 20.42
C ILE A 89 -9.47 -21.22 19.08
N ILE A 90 -8.87 -22.40 19.12
CA ILE A 90 -8.66 -23.25 17.94
C ILE A 90 -9.87 -24.16 17.84
N LYS A 91 -10.67 -23.92 16.80
CA LYS A 91 -11.86 -24.71 16.50
C LYS A 91 -11.47 -25.88 15.63
N TYR A 92 -12.17 -26.99 15.80
CA TYR A 92 -12.11 -28.14 14.91
C TYR A 92 -13.52 -28.56 14.55
N THR A 93 -13.69 -29.07 13.34
CA THR A 93 -14.99 -29.51 12.81
C THR A 93 -14.85 -30.88 12.15
N ASP A 94 -15.94 -31.41 11.63
CA ASP A 94 -15.93 -32.72 10.95
C ASP A 94 -15.03 -32.74 9.70
N SER A 95 -14.67 -31.59 9.12
CA SER A 95 -13.66 -31.53 8.05
C SER A 95 -12.25 -31.87 8.52
N ASP A 96 -11.97 -31.68 9.80
CA ASP A 96 -10.68 -31.98 10.42
C ASP A 96 -10.62 -33.41 10.97
N ARG A 97 -11.74 -34.15 10.91
CA ARG A 97 -11.86 -35.48 11.51
C ARG A 97 -11.04 -36.50 10.74
N LEU A 98 -10.27 -37.31 11.47
CA LEU A 98 -9.61 -38.49 10.92
C LEU A 98 -10.66 -39.56 10.63
N GLU A 99 -10.63 -40.16 9.42
CA GLU A 99 -11.57 -41.22 9.05
C GLU A 99 -11.41 -42.46 9.96
N GLN A 100 -10.20 -42.68 10.46
CA GLN A 100 -9.82 -43.78 11.36
C GLN A 100 -8.77 -43.28 12.33
N THR A 101 -8.84 -43.72 13.59
CA THR A 101 -7.90 -43.40 14.67
C THR A 101 -6.64 -44.27 14.60
N THR A 102 -6.07 -44.45 13.41
CA THR A 102 -4.88 -45.28 13.16
C THR A 102 -3.67 -44.43 12.78
N GLY A 103 -2.46 -44.93 13.07
CA GLY A 103 -1.21 -44.24 12.72
C GLY A 103 -1.04 -44.02 11.22
N GLU A 104 -1.49 -44.96 10.39
CA GLU A 104 -1.44 -44.84 8.92
C GLU A 104 -2.32 -43.69 8.42
N ASN A 105 -3.53 -43.53 8.98
CA ASN A 105 -4.42 -42.45 8.58
C ASN A 105 -3.90 -41.09 9.05
N LEU A 106 -3.32 -41.03 10.26
CA LEU A 106 -2.66 -39.83 10.76
C LEU A 106 -1.53 -39.41 9.81
N LYS A 107 -0.64 -40.34 9.44
CA LYS A 107 0.46 -40.10 8.50
C LYS A 107 -0.06 -39.57 7.16
N ARG A 108 -1.01 -40.27 6.55
CA ARG A 108 -1.63 -39.89 5.27
C ARG A 108 -2.27 -38.50 5.34
N THR A 109 -2.89 -38.15 6.46
CA THR A 109 -3.51 -36.83 6.65
C THR A 109 -2.46 -35.73 6.78
N ILE A 110 -1.35 -35.97 7.48
CA ILE A 110 -0.22 -35.03 7.57
C ILE A 110 0.39 -34.80 6.18
N GLU A 111 0.61 -35.87 5.41
CA GLU A 111 1.18 -35.81 4.06
C GLU A 111 0.33 -34.98 3.09
N LYS A 112 -1.01 -34.98 3.23
CA LYS A 112 -1.90 -34.12 2.42
C LYS A 112 -1.60 -32.62 2.54
N TYR A 113 -1.09 -32.18 3.70
CA TYR A 113 -0.72 -30.77 3.92
C TYR A 113 0.70 -30.44 3.44
N ILE A 114 1.46 -31.43 2.98
CA ILE A 114 2.85 -31.33 2.54
C ILE A 114 2.95 -32.01 1.15
N PRO A 115 2.34 -31.43 0.12
CA PRO A 115 2.07 -32.15 -1.14
C PRO A 115 3.32 -32.48 -1.96
N ASN A 116 4.42 -31.76 -1.77
CA ASN A 116 5.64 -31.91 -2.55
C ASN A 116 6.83 -32.23 -1.62
N THR A 117 7.54 -31.22 -1.16
CA THR A 117 8.72 -31.34 -0.29
C THR A 117 8.53 -30.53 0.99
N LEU A 118 9.24 -30.95 2.04
CA LEU A 118 9.27 -30.21 3.30
C LEU A 118 9.87 -28.81 3.10
N GLU A 119 10.88 -28.70 2.24
CA GLU A 119 11.49 -27.42 1.84
C GLU A 119 10.47 -26.45 1.24
N GLU A 120 9.63 -26.91 0.31
CA GLU A 120 8.58 -26.09 -0.29
C GLU A 120 7.53 -25.65 0.75
N TYR A 121 7.15 -26.54 1.66
CA TYR A 121 6.24 -26.19 2.75
C TYR A 121 6.85 -25.10 3.65
N ILE A 122 8.12 -25.23 4.03
CA ILE A 122 8.83 -24.23 4.85
C ILE A 122 8.92 -22.89 4.10
N ALA A 123 9.27 -22.91 2.81
CA ALA A 123 9.36 -21.71 1.98
C ALA A 123 8.01 -20.99 1.90
N GLU A 124 6.92 -21.72 1.66
CA GLU A 124 5.57 -21.16 1.61
C GLU A 124 5.14 -20.60 2.97
N LYS A 125 5.40 -21.32 4.06
CA LYS A 125 5.10 -20.84 5.42
C LYS A 125 5.86 -19.55 5.75
N ASN A 126 7.14 -19.48 5.41
CA ASN A 126 7.95 -18.26 5.58
C ASN A 126 7.41 -17.10 4.73
N ARG A 127 6.98 -17.38 3.50
CA ARG A 127 6.32 -16.39 2.64
C ARG A 127 5.06 -15.85 3.30
N LEU A 128 4.17 -16.73 3.79
CA LEU A 128 2.95 -16.34 4.52
C LEU A 128 3.27 -15.46 5.73
N LEU A 129 4.26 -15.84 6.56
CA LEU A 129 4.67 -15.06 7.72
C LEU A 129 5.18 -13.65 7.33
N ALA A 130 5.85 -13.53 6.18
CA ALA A 130 6.39 -12.28 5.67
C ALA A 130 5.37 -11.39 4.97
N THR A 131 4.31 -11.96 4.37
CA THR A 131 3.35 -11.22 3.53
C THR A 131 2.00 -10.97 4.19
N LEU A 132 1.51 -11.87 5.05
CA LEU A 132 0.16 -11.74 5.61
C LEU A 132 0.00 -10.46 6.43
N GLY A 133 -1.04 -9.69 6.12
CA GLY A 133 -1.34 -8.42 6.74
C GLY A 133 -0.58 -7.23 6.13
N PHE A 134 0.13 -7.42 5.03
CA PHE A 134 0.84 -6.34 4.32
C PHE A 134 0.29 -6.07 2.92
N GLU A 135 -0.92 -6.55 2.64
CA GLU A 135 -1.55 -6.49 1.33
C GLU A 135 -1.73 -5.04 0.85
N ASN A 136 -2.01 -4.10 1.75
CA ASN A 136 -2.15 -2.65 1.44
C ASN A 136 -0.97 -1.81 1.97
N GLY A 137 0.24 -2.38 1.96
CA GLY A 137 1.47 -1.70 2.35
C GLY A 137 1.87 -1.90 3.82
N LYS A 138 3.14 -1.61 4.11
CA LYS A 138 3.82 -1.93 5.38
C LYS A 138 3.94 -0.76 6.34
N GLY A 139 3.55 0.44 5.93
CA GLY A 139 3.68 1.64 6.73
C GLY A 139 2.58 2.65 6.41
N GLN A 140 2.39 3.57 7.35
CA GLN A 140 1.56 4.75 7.16
C GLN A 140 2.33 5.94 7.72
N ILE A 141 2.43 7.00 6.93
CA ILE A 141 3.04 8.26 7.33
C ILE A 141 1.94 9.31 7.32
N THR A 142 1.81 10.02 8.44
CA THR A 142 0.92 11.18 8.59
C THR A 142 1.78 12.41 8.70
N VAL A 143 1.53 13.40 7.84
CA VAL A 143 2.23 14.68 7.83
C VAL A 143 1.23 15.77 8.13
N GLN A 144 1.56 16.65 9.07
CA GLN A 144 0.79 17.82 9.45
C GLN A 144 1.52 19.07 8.98
N ILE A 145 0.80 19.89 8.22
CA ILE A 145 1.28 21.14 7.62
C ILE A 145 0.25 22.22 7.96
N SER A 146 0.68 23.24 8.68
CA SER A 146 -0.14 24.41 8.99
C SER A 146 -0.12 25.40 7.83
N GLY A 147 -1.27 26.00 7.55
CA GLY A 147 -1.43 26.97 6.47
C GLY A 147 -2.87 27.07 5.99
N ASN A 148 -3.13 28.05 5.12
CA ASN A 148 -4.47 28.28 4.57
C ASN A 148 -4.86 27.24 3.49
N ASP A 149 -3.87 26.69 2.76
CA ASP A 149 -4.09 25.62 1.78
C ASP A 149 -2.90 24.63 1.76
N PRO A 150 -2.81 23.72 2.75
CA PRO A 150 -1.70 22.77 2.85
C PRO A 150 -1.57 21.84 1.64
N VAL A 151 -2.69 21.47 1.01
CA VAL A 151 -2.70 20.59 -0.16
C VAL A 151 -2.23 21.36 -1.39
N GLY A 152 -2.71 22.60 -1.59
CA GLY A 152 -2.21 23.50 -2.62
C GLY A 152 -0.71 23.77 -2.50
N ASP A 153 -0.22 23.97 -1.28
CA ASP A 153 1.20 24.19 -1.00
C ASP A 153 2.07 22.97 -1.40
N LEU A 154 1.59 21.74 -1.15
CA LEU A 154 2.25 20.52 -1.60
C LEU A 154 2.21 20.36 -3.14
N ILE A 155 1.14 20.78 -3.78
CA ILE A 155 1.03 20.76 -5.25
C ILE A 155 2.03 21.74 -5.85
N ASP A 156 2.09 22.96 -5.31
CA ASP A 156 3.03 24.00 -5.75
C ASP A 156 4.49 23.59 -5.53
N LEU A 157 4.78 22.89 -4.42
CA LEU A 157 6.06 22.25 -4.19
C LEU A 157 6.38 21.21 -5.27
N SER A 158 5.41 20.36 -5.61
CA SER A 158 5.57 19.30 -6.61
C SER A 158 5.73 19.83 -8.05
N LEU A 159 5.27 21.06 -8.31
CA LEU A 159 5.40 21.79 -9.58
C LEU A 159 6.65 22.69 -9.61
N GLY A 160 7.38 22.79 -8.51
CA GLY A 160 8.53 23.68 -8.36
C GLY A 160 8.17 25.17 -8.37
N ILE A 161 6.90 25.51 -8.12
CA ILE A 161 6.44 26.89 -7.90
C ILE A 161 6.89 27.35 -6.51
N ARG A 162 6.88 26.41 -5.57
CA ARG A 162 7.40 26.59 -4.21
C ARG A 162 8.62 25.68 -4.05
N GLU A 163 9.66 26.18 -3.39
CA GLU A 163 10.90 25.41 -3.17
C GLU A 163 10.81 24.51 -1.94
N GLU A 164 10.10 24.97 -0.91
CA GLU A 164 10.01 24.27 0.38
C GLU A 164 8.65 24.43 1.06
N VAL A 165 8.24 23.42 1.82
CA VAL A 165 7.06 23.46 2.69
C VAL A 165 7.46 23.07 4.10
N TYR A 166 7.07 23.89 5.08
CA TYR A 166 7.27 23.61 6.49
C TYR A 166 6.26 22.57 6.96
N ILE A 167 6.77 21.51 7.58
CA ILE A 167 6.00 20.44 8.21
C ILE A 167 6.08 20.68 9.71
N ASP A 168 4.94 20.79 10.37
CA ASP A 168 4.90 20.91 11.83
C ASP A 168 5.22 19.58 12.50
N LYS A 169 4.64 18.50 11.95
CA LYS A 169 4.79 17.17 12.51
C LYS A 169 4.72 16.09 11.43
N SER A 170 5.58 15.10 11.54
CA SER A 170 5.52 13.88 10.73
C SER A 170 5.62 12.66 11.64
N ILE A 171 4.66 11.75 11.51
CA ILE A 171 4.64 10.52 12.29
C ILE A 171 4.45 9.34 11.33
N GLY A 172 5.41 8.42 11.35
CA GLY A 172 5.38 7.19 10.58
C GLY A 172 5.19 5.98 11.49
N HIS A 173 4.18 5.17 11.23
CA HIS A 173 3.95 3.90 11.91
C HIS A 173 4.18 2.72 10.97
N HIS A 174 4.66 1.62 11.52
CA HIS A 174 4.54 0.33 10.83
C HIS A 174 3.06 -0.05 10.77
N LYS A 175 2.60 -0.60 9.65
CA LYS A 175 1.20 -1.03 9.47
C LYS A 175 1.16 -2.50 9.11
N ARG A 176 0.34 -3.27 9.81
CA ARG A 176 0.05 -4.67 9.50
C ARG A 176 -1.41 -5.00 9.82
N PHE A 177 -2.12 -5.65 8.91
CA PHE A 177 -3.58 -5.91 9.00
C PHE A 177 -4.40 -4.63 9.18
N GLU A 178 -3.98 -3.53 8.54
CA GLU A 178 -4.51 -2.17 8.77
C GLU A 178 -4.42 -1.69 10.24
N ILE A 179 -3.54 -2.29 11.04
CA ILE A 179 -3.31 -1.93 12.44
C ILE A 179 -1.90 -1.33 12.58
N LEU A 180 -1.85 -0.10 13.08
CA LEU A 180 -0.62 0.63 13.34
C LEU A 180 0.17 0.02 14.50
N SER A 181 1.48 0.22 14.49
CA SER A 181 2.31 -0.11 15.64
C SER A 181 2.01 0.89 16.74
N GLU A 182 2.02 0.44 17.99
CA GLU A 182 1.94 1.30 19.16
C GLU A 182 3.00 2.41 19.09
N ASN A 183 4.25 1.99 18.90
CA ASN A 183 5.36 2.93 18.76
C ASN A 183 5.53 3.38 17.29
N PRO A 184 5.71 4.69 17.05
CA PRO A 184 6.07 5.18 15.73
C PRO A 184 7.49 4.72 15.36
N LEU A 185 7.69 4.40 14.08
CA LEU A 185 9.02 4.18 13.50
C LEU A 185 9.77 5.49 13.26
N LEU A 186 9.00 6.57 13.04
CA LEU A 186 9.46 7.90 12.73
C LEU A 186 8.56 8.88 13.50
N SER A 187 9.16 9.81 14.23
CA SER A 187 8.46 10.96 14.78
C SER A 187 9.37 12.17 14.69
N CYS A 188 8.95 13.17 13.93
CA CYS A 188 9.68 14.42 13.74
C CYS A 188 8.73 15.59 14.03
N GLU A 189 9.23 16.55 14.81
CA GLU A 189 8.60 17.85 15.03
C GLU A 189 9.43 18.90 14.31
N GLY A 190 8.80 19.71 13.46
CA GLY A 190 9.47 20.69 12.62
C GLY A 190 10.37 20.04 11.55
N ALA A 191 9.95 20.09 10.30
CA ALA A 191 10.78 19.68 9.17
C ALA A 191 10.55 20.59 7.96
N ILE A 192 11.53 20.63 7.07
CA ILE A 192 11.42 21.30 5.78
C ILE A 192 11.35 20.22 4.70
N LEU A 193 10.25 20.21 3.95
CA LEU A 193 10.08 19.32 2.81
C LEU A 193 10.50 20.03 1.53
N ASN A 194 11.46 19.45 0.83
CA ASN A 194 11.85 19.85 -0.52
C ASN A 194 11.68 18.66 -1.47
N ILE A 195 11.18 18.92 -2.68
CA ILE A 195 11.07 17.92 -3.75
C ILE A 195 11.89 18.38 -4.94
N LYS A 196 12.85 17.55 -5.37
CA LYS A 196 13.57 17.78 -6.61
C LYS A 196 12.69 17.41 -7.80
N VAL A 197 12.06 18.42 -8.40
CA VAL A 197 11.16 18.24 -9.54
C VAL A 197 11.95 17.98 -10.83
N LYS A 198 11.49 17.00 -11.63
CA LYS A 198 12.06 16.69 -12.95
C LYS A 198 11.02 17.00 -14.04
N PRO A 199 11.17 18.08 -14.80
CA PRO A 199 10.23 18.40 -15.87
C PRO A 199 10.37 17.49 -17.09
N GLU A 200 9.28 17.41 -17.87
CA GLU A 200 9.25 16.76 -19.18
C GLU A 200 9.45 17.80 -20.30
N PRO A 201 10.36 17.58 -21.27
CA PRO A 201 10.52 18.49 -22.39
C PRO A 201 9.30 18.43 -23.31
N VAL A 202 8.71 19.59 -23.59
CA VAL A 202 7.54 19.75 -24.47
C VAL A 202 7.73 20.88 -25.48
N ILE A 203 6.85 20.92 -26.48
CA ILE A 203 6.82 21.99 -27.48
C ILE A 203 5.47 22.68 -27.41
N LEU A 204 5.47 23.96 -27.05
CA LEU A 204 4.30 24.82 -27.13
C LEU A 204 4.18 25.39 -28.55
N LYS A 205 2.99 25.28 -29.13
CA LYS A 205 2.68 25.82 -30.46
C LYS A 205 1.49 26.76 -30.37
N PHE A 206 1.72 28.03 -30.63
CA PHE A 206 0.65 29.03 -30.73
C PHE A 206 0.33 29.28 -32.19
N LYS A 207 -0.93 29.08 -32.58
CA LYS A 207 -1.42 29.31 -33.93
C LYS A 207 -2.76 30.03 -33.87
N ASP A 208 -2.93 31.06 -34.68
CA ASP A 208 -4.23 31.72 -34.87
C ASP A 208 -5.21 30.80 -35.61
N ARG A 209 -4.72 30.00 -36.57
CA ARG A 209 -5.54 29.07 -37.38
C ARG A 209 -4.84 27.73 -37.58
N LYS A 210 -5.61 26.67 -37.83
CA LYS A 210 -5.10 25.29 -38.04
C LYS A 210 -3.93 25.22 -39.03
N PHE A 211 -3.98 26.03 -40.09
CA PHE A 211 -2.99 26.08 -41.17
C PHE A 211 -2.05 27.29 -41.14
N SER A 212 -2.12 28.17 -40.14
CA SER A 212 -1.20 29.31 -40.06
C SER A 212 0.22 28.85 -39.66
N SER A 213 1.22 29.63 -40.07
CA SER A 213 2.49 29.65 -39.36
C SER A 213 2.20 30.02 -37.90
N GLY A 214 2.89 29.33 -36.99
CA GLY A 214 2.69 29.49 -35.56
C GLY A 214 4.01 29.65 -34.85
N ILE A 215 3.94 30.19 -33.65
CA ILE A 215 5.11 30.35 -32.78
C ILE A 215 5.36 29.01 -32.10
N ILE A 216 6.59 28.54 -32.17
CA ILE A 216 7.02 27.28 -31.57
C ILE A 216 8.02 27.59 -30.46
N LEU A 217 7.67 27.24 -29.22
CA LEU A 217 8.55 27.38 -28.06
C LEU A 217 8.92 26.00 -27.53
N LYS A 218 10.22 25.79 -27.30
CA LYS A 218 10.69 24.67 -26.48
C LYS A 218 10.40 25.02 -25.02
N ALA A 219 9.76 24.11 -24.30
CA ALA A 219 9.33 24.34 -22.94
C ALA A 219 9.51 23.07 -22.08
N GLN A 220 9.32 23.23 -20.79
CA GLN A 220 9.41 22.22 -19.76
C GLN A 220 8.04 22.12 -19.08
N LEU A 221 7.47 20.93 -19.05
CA LEU A 221 6.19 20.64 -18.41
C LEU A 221 6.42 20.02 -17.04
N TYR A 222 5.80 20.64 -16.04
CA TYR A 222 5.75 20.19 -14.67
C TYR A 222 4.34 19.67 -14.37
N ARG A 223 4.27 18.45 -13.83
CA ARG A 223 3.02 17.80 -13.42
C ARG A 223 3.13 17.38 -11.95
N PRO A 224 2.02 17.34 -11.20
CA PRO A 224 2.06 16.85 -9.82
C PRO A 224 2.52 15.40 -9.77
N HIS A 225 3.42 15.07 -8.83
CA HIS A 225 3.99 13.71 -8.73
C HIS A 225 2.97 12.65 -8.28
N PHE A 226 1.86 13.08 -7.68
CA PHE A 226 0.80 12.23 -7.13
C PHE A 226 -0.53 12.36 -7.89
N ASN A 227 -0.47 12.73 -9.17
CA ASN A 227 -1.63 13.10 -9.99
C ASN A 227 -2.77 12.07 -10.05
N GLN A 228 -2.47 10.76 -9.93
CA GLN A 228 -3.50 9.71 -9.94
C GLN A 228 -4.31 9.61 -8.64
N LEU A 229 -3.81 10.20 -7.55
CA LEU A 229 -4.43 10.17 -6.22
C LEU A 229 -5.08 11.51 -5.86
N LEU A 230 -4.90 12.53 -6.70
CA LEU A 230 -5.43 13.87 -6.46
C LEU A 230 -6.88 13.98 -6.94
N PRO A 231 -7.80 14.51 -6.11
CA PRO A 231 -9.09 14.99 -6.57
C PRO A 231 -8.93 16.00 -7.72
N GLU A 232 -9.85 16.01 -8.68
CA GLU A 232 -9.78 16.87 -9.87
C GLU A 232 -9.60 18.36 -9.51
N LYS A 233 -10.22 18.83 -8.43
CA LYS A 233 -10.08 20.22 -7.92
C LYS A 233 -8.64 20.68 -7.65
N TYR A 234 -7.69 19.75 -7.57
CA TYR A 234 -6.28 20.00 -7.31
C TYR A 234 -5.39 19.80 -8.54
N LEU A 235 -5.98 19.51 -9.70
CA LEU A 235 -5.22 19.41 -10.94
C LEU A 235 -4.61 20.77 -11.28
N LYS A 236 -3.28 20.85 -11.31
CA LYS A 236 -2.54 22.06 -11.67
C LYS A 236 -1.32 21.68 -12.50
N LEU A 237 -1.03 22.47 -13.52
CA LEU A 237 0.10 22.26 -14.43
C LEU A 237 0.92 23.53 -14.53
N ARG A 238 2.24 23.38 -14.67
CA ARG A 238 3.14 24.48 -14.97
C ARG A 238 3.93 24.16 -16.23
N ILE A 239 4.00 25.11 -17.14
CA ILE A 239 4.79 25.02 -18.37
C ILE A 239 5.74 26.22 -18.40
N GLU A 240 7.02 25.95 -18.45
CA GLU A 240 8.07 26.96 -18.41
C GLU A 240 8.91 26.91 -19.68
N SER A 241 9.12 28.05 -20.30
CA SER A 241 10.01 28.22 -21.44
C SER A 241 10.96 29.38 -21.17
N THR A 242 11.87 29.66 -22.09
CA THR A 242 12.83 30.76 -21.95
C THR A 242 12.19 32.16 -21.88
N ILE A 243 10.94 32.32 -22.33
CA ILE A 243 10.28 33.63 -22.43
C ILE A 243 8.87 33.67 -21.83
N LEU A 244 8.31 32.50 -21.51
CA LEU A 244 6.93 32.33 -21.09
C LEU A 244 6.87 31.27 -19.99
N GLU A 245 6.19 31.61 -18.91
CA GLU A 245 5.73 30.68 -17.90
C GLU A 245 4.19 30.70 -17.86
N LEU A 246 3.60 29.51 -17.84
CA LEU A 246 2.17 29.27 -17.89
C LEU A 246 1.78 28.36 -16.72
N ILE A 247 0.83 28.79 -15.90
CA ILE A 247 0.23 27.99 -14.83
C ILE A 247 -1.24 27.78 -15.17
N ILE A 248 -1.63 26.53 -15.34
CA ILE A 248 -2.99 26.11 -15.69
C ILE A 248 -3.61 25.45 -14.45
N ASP A 249 -4.74 26.00 -13.99
CA ASP A 249 -5.52 25.51 -12.85
C ASP A 249 -7.01 25.50 -13.25
N PRO A 250 -7.49 24.43 -13.90
CA PRO A 250 -8.77 24.42 -14.59
C PRO A 250 -9.98 24.36 -13.64
N PHE A 251 -9.81 23.81 -12.43
CA PHE A 251 -10.92 23.55 -11.49
C PHE A 251 -10.98 24.54 -10.32
N ASN A 252 -10.11 25.55 -10.30
CA ASN A 252 -10.26 26.68 -9.38
C ASN A 252 -11.58 27.41 -9.69
N VAL A 253 -12.27 27.92 -8.66
CA VAL A 253 -13.57 28.61 -8.77
C VAL A 253 -13.54 29.82 -9.74
N ASN A 254 -12.35 30.31 -10.09
CA ASN A 254 -12.15 31.35 -11.09
C ASN A 254 -11.50 30.90 -12.41
N SER A 255 -11.25 29.60 -12.62
CA SER A 255 -10.61 28.98 -13.79
C SER A 255 -9.60 29.89 -14.51
N LYS A 256 -8.61 30.41 -13.76
CA LYS A 256 -7.67 31.39 -14.30
C LYS A 256 -6.43 30.69 -14.84
N VAL A 257 -6.14 30.88 -16.12
CA VAL A 257 -4.80 30.64 -16.66
C VAL A 257 -3.93 31.85 -16.28
N LYS A 258 -2.93 31.64 -15.42
CA LYS A 258 -1.94 32.67 -15.09
C LYS A 258 -0.75 32.50 -16.02
N TYR A 259 -0.25 33.59 -16.59
CA TYR A 259 0.96 33.59 -17.40
C TYR A 259 1.84 34.79 -17.08
N SER A 260 3.15 34.59 -17.15
CA SER A 260 4.19 35.60 -16.98
C SER A 260 5.17 35.52 -18.15
N PHE A 261 5.75 36.66 -18.50
CA PHE A 261 6.74 36.76 -19.58
C PHE A 261 7.97 37.50 -19.07
N ASP A 262 9.15 36.97 -19.38
CA ASP A 262 10.43 37.65 -19.19
C ASP A 262 11.11 37.78 -20.55
N ILE A 263 11.53 39.01 -20.90
CA ILE A 263 11.94 39.37 -22.25
C ILE A 263 13.28 40.07 -22.20
N ARG A 264 14.27 39.47 -22.87
CA ARG A 264 15.51 40.15 -23.26
C ARG A 264 15.26 40.88 -24.59
N GLU A 265 15.84 42.07 -24.79
CA GLU A 265 15.49 43.01 -25.89
C GLU A 265 15.31 42.39 -27.29
N LYS A 266 16.04 41.33 -27.63
CA LYS A 266 15.98 40.64 -28.93
C LYS A 266 14.70 39.81 -29.17
N GLN A 267 13.78 39.69 -28.21
CA GLN A 267 12.61 38.79 -28.30
C GLN A 267 11.25 39.52 -28.29
N ARG A 268 11.22 40.87 -28.37
CA ARG A 268 9.98 41.68 -28.32
C ARG A 268 8.96 41.34 -29.42
N ASN A 269 9.39 40.96 -30.63
CA ASN A 269 8.49 40.64 -31.74
C ASN A 269 7.65 39.37 -31.49
N CYS A 270 8.22 38.37 -30.82
CA CYS A 270 7.49 37.15 -30.45
C CYS A 270 6.34 37.45 -29.48
N LEU A 271 6.51 38.42 -28.58
CA LEU A 271 5.48 38.76 -27.60
C LEU A 271 4.24 39.40 -28.23
N SER A 272 4.42 40.31 -29.20
CA SER A 272 3.28 40.90 -29.92
C SER A 272 2.44 39.83 -30.62
N GLU A 273 3.10 38.83 -31.20
CA GLU A 273 2.41 37.72 -31.86
C GLU A 273 1.75 36.78 -30.85
N ILE A 274 2.40 36.41 -29.73
CA ILE A 274 1.79 35.61 -28.66
C ILE A 274 0.58 36.35 -28.08
N LYS A 275 0.71 37.65 -27.77
CA LYS A 275 -0.37 38.48 -27.23
C LYS A 275 -1.55 38.58 -28.19
N ASN A 276 -1.30 38.72 -29.49
CA ASN A 276 -2.36 38.73 -30.51
C ASN A 276 -3.06 37.37 -30.61
N ASN A 277 -2.30 36.27 -30.59
CA ASN A 277 -2.86 34.92 -30.62
C ASN A 277 -3.70 34.62 -29.35
N LEU A 278 -3.25 35.05 -28.17
CA LEU A 278 -3.99 34.86 -26.91
C LEU A 278 -5.24 35.75 -26.83
N LYS A 279 -5.22 36.98 -27.37
CA LYS A 279 -6.40 37.86 -27.43
C LYS A 279 -7.56 37.28 -28.24
N ASN A 280 -7.25 36.45 -29.24
CA ASN A 280 -8.26 35.80 -30.10
C ASN A 280 -8.74 34.45 -29.55
N THR A 281 -8.24 34.01 -28.40
CA THR A 281 -8.60 32.71 -27.83
C THR A 281 -9.84 32.87 -26.93
N TYR A 282 -11.02 32.55 -27.46
CA TYR A 282 -12.23 32.34 -26.65
C TYR A 282 -12.11 30.97 -25.98
N PHE A 283 -11.97 30.93 -24.66
CA PHE A 283 -12.14 29.69 -23.91
C PHE A 283 -13.64 29.45 -23.73
N SER A 284 -14.25 28.75 -24.68
CA SER A 284 -15.59 28.18 -24.49
C SER A 284 -15.51 27.03 -23.48
N GLU A 285 -16.49 26.94 -22.59
CA GLU A 285 -16.63 25.88 -21.57
C GLU A 285 -16.66 24.44 -22.14
N GLU A 286 -16.72 24.28 -23.45
CA GLU A 286 -16.51 23.02 -24.16
C GLU A 286 -15.10 22.95 -24.77
N CYS A 287 -14.10 22.59 -23.97
CA CYS A 287 -12.79 22.17 -24.49
C CYS A 287 -12.29 20.92 -23.78
N THR A 288 -13.12 19.88 -23.78
CA THR A 288 -12.75 18.50 -23.42
C THR A 288 -11.92 17.78 -24.50
N SER A 289 -11.56 18.46 -25.59
CA SER A 289 -10.91 17.79 -26.71
C SER A 289 -10.13 18.81 -27.54
N PHE A 290 -8.83 18.97 -27.28
CA PHE A 290 -7.74 19.13 -28.28
C PHE A 290 -6.38 19.45 -27.64
N CYS A 291 -6.03 18.83 -26.51
CA CYS A 291 -4.63 18.64 -26.15
C CYS A 291 -4.16 17.29 -26.72
N SER A 292 -3.79 17.25 -28.01
CA SER A 292 -3.20 16.04 -28.59
C SER A 292 -1.77 15.87 -28.06
N PHE A 293 -1.61 15.17 -26.94
CA PHE A 293 -0.31 14.66 -26.49
C PHE A 293 0.09 13.49 -27.41
N ARG A 294 0.89 13.78 -28.44
CA ARG A 294 1.59 12.72 -29.19
C ARG A 294 2.75 12.22 -28.34
N ASN A 295 2.53 11.12 -27.61
CA ASN A 295 3.59 10.31 -27.03
C ASN A 295 4.44 9.75 -28.18
N GLN A 296 5.69 10.21 -28.31
CA GLN A 296 6.68 9.51 -29.13
C GLN A 296 7.07 8.23 -28.37
N ARG A 297 6.42 7.11 -28.71
CA ARG A 297 6.97 5.77 -28.42
C ARG A 297 8.26 5.63 -29.24
N ARG A 298 9.39 5.51 -28.55
CA ARG A 298 10.64 5.03 -29.15
C ARG A 298 10.49 3.52 -29.38
N SER A 299 10.73 3.13 -30.63
CA SER A 299 11.12 1.79 -31.08
C SER A 299 12.38 1.31 -30.38
#